data_AF-A0A9W9TNL2-F1
#
_entry.id   AF-A0A9W9TNL2-F1
#
_cell.length_a   1.000
_cell.length_b   1.000
_cell.length_c   1.000
_cell.angle_alpha   90.00
_cell.angle_beta   90.00
_cell.angle_gamma   90.00
#
_symmetry.space_group_name_H-M   'P 1'
#
loop_
_entity.id
_entity.type
_entity.pdbx_description
1 polymer ?
#
loop_
_entity_poly.entity_id
_entity_poly.type
_entity_poly.pdbx_seq_one_letter_code
_entity_poly.pdbx_strand_id
1 'polypeptide(L)'
;MRRVRSITAWGLFNLNIQISMKFQKIAQLPPPAFAVLGEDGRDYEWKPYPHSIHLTYPRQLARLPQVRQGLAELSCIMVKFQETLHSEGSLRGSASNAEAGCSIDSLPHELQRWLEQWPSASTIKKEKEIMPQLLVPRIQCLDLSMAILELLIERDQKGLAQQLQQTWHMQAEDMAQCLALHRSSYGLKHIPGQLGDVVISAALRVVFQQQDSDEAKHLFTELCRFGVALAQRFRPASQAIHKILVLVNGSATAFPGELKDILSGLETRDE
;
A
#
# COMPACT_ATOMS: atom_id res chain seq x y z
N MET A 1 -10.09 -2.07 -30.04
CA MET A 1 -8.85 -2.89 -29.93
C MET A 1 -7.72 -2.22 -29.15
N ARG A 2 -7.29 -0.98 -29.46
CA ARG A 2 -6.16 -0.30 -28.76
C ARG A 2 -6.31 -0.22 -27.24
N ARG A 3 -7.50 0.13 -26.74
CA ARG A 3 -7.77 0.19 -25.30
C ARG A 3 -7.57 -1.15 -24.58
N VAL A 4 -8.05 -2.24 -25.18
CA VAL A 4 -7.86 -3.59 -24.63
C VAL A 4 -6.37 -3.92 -24.57
N ARG A 5 -5.63 -3.62 -25.65
CA ARG A 5 -4.16 -3.78 -25.67
C ARG A 5 -3.45 -2.99 -24.58
N SER A 6 -3.84 -1.72 -24.36
CA SER A 6 -3.28 -0.88 -23.30
C SER A 6 -3.55 -1.48 -21.90
N ILE A 7 -4.81 -1.80 -21.59
CA ILE A 7 -5.17 -2.41 -20.29
C ILE A 7 -4.42 -3.72 -20.07
N THR A 8 -4.36 -4.59 -21.09
CA THR A 8 -3.65 -5.86 -21.01
C THR A 8 -2.14 -5.65 -20.83
N ALA A 9 -1.53 -4.74 -21.57
CA ALA A 9 -0.09 -4.48 -21.49
C ALA A 9 0.31 -3.94 -20.10
N TRP A 10 -0.43 -2.95 -19.59
CA TRP A 10 -0.22 -2.42 -18.24
C TRP A 10 -0.53 -3.46 -17.15
N GLY A 11 -1.54 -4.29 -17.34
CA GLY A 11 -1.83 -5.41 -16.43
C GLY A 11 -0.68 -6.43 -16.37
N LEU A 12 -0.14 -6.84 -17.52
CA LEU A 12 1.00 -7.75 -17.60
C LEU A 12 2.27 -7.14 -16.99
N PHE A 13 2.53 -5.86 -17.25
CA PHE A 13 3.64 -5.13 -16.66
C PHE A 13 3.55 -5.10 -15.13
N ASN A 14 2.39 -4.72 -14.57
CA ASN A 14 2.18 -4.68 -13.12
C ASN A 14 2.33 -6.07 -12.47
N LEU A 15 1.80 -7.12 -13.11
CA LEU A 15 1.99 -8.50 -12.65
C LEU A 15 3.47 -8.90 -12.68
N ASN A 16 4.21 -8.55 -13.72
CA ASN A 16 5.64 -8.83 -13.80
C ASN A 16 6.40 -8.15 -12.65
N ILE A 17 6.11 -6.88 -12.35
CA ILE A 17 6.73 -6.16 -11.22
C ILE A 17 6.43 -6.86 -9.89
N GLN A 18 5.17 -7.17 -9.62
CA GLN A 18 4.76 -7.78 -8.35
C GLN A 18 5.40 -9.16 -8.17
N ILE A 19 5.38 -10.00 -9.20
CA ILE A 19 6.01 -11.32 -9.19
C ILE A 19 7.53 -11.19 -9.00
N SER A 20 8.16 -10.27 -9.74
CA SER A 20 9.60 -10.02 -9.61
C SER A 20 9.98 -9.58 -8.20
N MET A 21 9.23 -8.67 -7.55
CA MET A 21 9.47 -8.30 -6.14
C MET A 21 9.35 -9.51 -5.22
N LYS A 22 8.30 -10.32 -5.38
CA LYS A 22 8.07 -11.51 -4.56
C LYS A 22 9.21 -12.53 -4.65
N PHE A 23 9.83 -12.64 -5.83
CA PHE A 23 10.96 -13.54 -6.06
C PHE A 23 12.34 -12.87 -5.92
N GLN A 24 12.39 -11.62 -5.44
CA GLN A 24 13.64 -10.85 -5.31
C GLN A 24 14.42 -10.81 -6.63
N LYS A 25 13.72 -10.46 -7.71
CA LYS A 25 14.25 -10.28 -9.06
C LYS A 25 13.91 -8.88 -9.57
N ILE A 26 14.66 -8.43 -10.56
CA ILE A 26 14.34 -7.23 -11.34
C ILE A 26 13.21 -7.58 -12.31
N ALA A 27 12.24 -6.68 -12.49
CA ALA A 27 11.24 -6.80 -13.55
C ALA A 27 11.92 -6.87 -14.94
N GLN A 28 11.48 -7.80 -15.78
CA GLN A 28 12.09 -8.03 -17.10
C GLN A 28 11.29 -7.37 -18.22
N LEU A 29 10.05 -6.98 -17.96
CA LEU A 29 9.24 -6.27 -18.94
C LEU A 29 9.48 -4.76 -18.82
N PRO A 30 9.79 -4.07 -19.93
CA PRO A 30 9.85 -2.62 -19.91
C PRO A 30 8.44 -2.03 -19.75
N PRO A 31 8.33 -0.75 -19.32
CA PRO A 31 7.07 -0.04 -19.30
C PRO A 31 6.37 -0.11 -20.66
N PRO A 32 5.05 -0.33 -20.71
CA PRO A 32 4.32 -0.40 -21.97
C PRO A 32 4.43 0.89 -22.79
N ALA A 33 4.67 0.77 -24.09
CA ALA A 33 4.66 1.91 -25.02
C ALA A 33 3.25 2.50 -25.25
N PHE A 34 2.20 1.84 -24.75
CA PHE A 34 0.82 2.33 -24.85
C PHE A 34 0.52 3.34 -23.75
N ALA A 35 -0.16 4.43 -24.10
CA ALA A 35 -0.69 5.35 -23.11
C ALA A 35 -1.60 4.59 -22.10
N VAL A 36 -1.42 4.91 -20.82
CA VAL A 36 -2.18 4.34 -19.69
C VAL A 36 -3.68 4.60 -19.88
N LEU A 37 -4.00 5.79 -20.36
CA LEU A 37 -5.33 6.21 -20.75
C LEU A 37 -5.54 5.89 -22.22
N GLY A 38 -6.57 5.09 -22.53
CA GLY A 38 -7.04 4.97 -23.90
C GLY A 38 -7.57 6.31 -24.40
N GLU A 39 -7.58 6.52 -25.72
CA GLU A 39 -8.03 7.76 -26.39
C GLU A 39 -9.44 8.22 -25.98
N ASP A 40 -10.29 7.32 -25.46
CA ASP A 40 -11.66 7.67 -25.08
C ASP A 40 -11.79 8.32 -23.71
N GLY A 41 -10.80 8.19 -22.81
CA GLY A 41 -10.81 8.82 -21.48
C GLY A 41 -12.04 8.52 -20.61
N ARG A 42 -12.93 7.61 -21.07
CA ARG A 42 -14.24 7.40 -20.49
C ARG A 42 -14.11 6.74 -19.13
N ASP A 43 -14.79 7.33 -18.18
CA ASP A 43 -14.98 6.76 -16.87
C ASP A 43 -16.26 5.93 -16.83
N TYR A 44 -16.34 5.06 -15.82
CA TYR A 44 -17.45 4.12 -15.67
C TYR A 44 -18.25 4.45 -14.43
N GLU A 45 -19.55 4.17 -14.47
CA GLU A 45 -20.30 4.08 -13.23
C GLU A 45 -19.75 2.91 -12.41
N TRP A 46 -19.41 3.18 -11.15
CA TRP A 46 -19.05 2.18 -10.18
C TRP A 46 -20.13 2.04 -9.12
N LYS A 47 -20.29 0.79 -8.67
CA LYS A 47 -21.09 0.43 -7.50
C LYS A 47 -20.29 -0.56 -6.67
N PRO A 48 -20.26 -0.42 -5.34
CA PRO A 48 -19.54 -1.34 -4.48
C PRO A 48 -20.12 -2.77 -4.59
N TYR A 49 -19.21 -3.74 -4.62
CA TYR A 49 -19.50 -5.17 -4.57
C TYR A 49 -19.05 -5.74 -3.21
N PRO A 50 -19.80 -6.64 -2.56
CA PRO A 50 -21.03 -7.29 -3.04
C PRO A 50 -22.23 -6.37 -3.06
N HIS A 51 -23.07 -6.51 -4.10
CA HIS A 51 -24.35 -5.81 -4.16
C HIS A 51 -25.28 -6.42 -3.11
N SER A 52 -25.66 -5.65 -2.10
CA SER A 52 -26.74 -6.04 -1.20
C SER A 52 -28.06 -5.55 -1.81
N ILE A 53 -29.05 -6.44 -1.89
CA ILE A 53 -30.41 -6.13 -2.34
C ILE A 53 -31.03 -5.02 -1.46
N HIS A 54 -30.55 -4.88 -0.22
CA HIS A 54 -31.06 -3.94 0.77
C HIS A 54 -30.28 -2.62 0.88
N LEU A 55 -29.16 -2.46 0.17
CA LEU A 55 -28.36 -1.23 0.21
C LEU A 55 -28.29 -0.59 -1.17
N THR A 56 -28.95 0.54 -1.32
CA THR A 56 -28.85 1.36 -2.53
C THR A 56 -27.65 2.29 -2.42
N TYR A 57 -26.55 1.95 -3.09
CA TYR A 57 -25.41 2.85 -3.21
C TYR A 57 -25.65 3.85 -4.36
N PRO A 58 -25.33 5.15 -4.18
CA PRO A 58 -25.40 6.11 -5.26
C PRO A 58 -24.49 5.66 -6.42
N ARG A 59 -24.91 5.94 -7.65
CA ARG A 59 -24.07 5.74 -8.84
C ARG A 59 -22.99 6.82 -8.83
N GLN A 60 -21.74 6.41 -8.84
CA GLN A 60 -20.60 7.32 -8.81
C GLN A 60 -19.65 7.01 -9.96
N LEU A 61 -18.93 8.02 -10.44
CA LEU A 61 -17.88 7.82 -11.44
C LEU A 61 -16.67 7.14 -10.79
N ALA A 62 -16.25 6.02 -11.33
CA ALA A 62 -15.22 5.14 -10.78
C ALA A 62 -13.81 5.77 -10.68
N ARG A 63 -13.60 6.92 -11.30
CA ARG A 63 -12.30 7.62 -11.44
C ARG A 63 -11.21 6.71 -12.01
N LEU A 64 -11.59 5.71 -12.82
CA LEU A 64 -10.65 4.70 -13.33
C LEU A 64 -9.53 5.28 -14.20
N PRO A 65 -9.73 6.34 -15.00
CA PRO A 65 -8.63 7.01 -15.68
C PRO A 65 -7.57 7.50 -14.69
N GLN A 66 -7.98 8.28 -13.69
CA GLN A 66 -7.08 8.83 -12.68
C GLN A 66 -6.36 7.73 -11.91
N VAL A 67 -7.10 6.75 -11.37
CA VAL A 67 -6.52 5.62 -10.61
C VAL A 67 -5.51 4.84 -11.44
N ARG A 68 -5.81 4.54 -12.71
CA ARG A 68 -4.86 3.84 -13.60
C ARG A 68 -3.59 4.64 -13.83
N GLN A 69 -3.72 5.95 -14.04
CA GLN A 69 -2.57 6.84 -14.20
C GLN A 69 -1.68 6.81 -12.95
N GLY A 70 -2.26 6.97 -11.76
CA GLY A 70 -1.51 6.89 -10.51
C GLY A 70 -0.83 5.54 -10.29
N LEU A 71 -1.52 4.43 -10.57
CA LEU A 71 -0.93 3.09 -10.45
C LEU A 71 0.21 2.86 -11.45
N ALA A 72 0.10 3.37 -12.68
CA ALA A 72 1.15 3.28 -13.68
C ALA A 72 2.42 4.04 -13.27
N GLU A 73 2.26 5.27 -12.75
CA GLU A 73 3.35 6.07 -12.21
C GLU A 73 4.05 5.37 -11.04
N LEU A 74 3.28 4.85 -10.08
CA LEU A 74 3.82 4.09 -8.95
C LEU A 74 4.55 2.83 -9.42
N SER A 75 4.04 2.14 -10.44
CA SER A 75 4.68 0.94 -10.99
C SER A 75 6.04 1.27 -11.62
N CYS A 76 6.16 2.42 -12.29
CA CYS A 76 7.45 2.91 -12.78
C CYS A 76 8.43 3.23 -11.64
N ILE A 77 7.96 3.83 -10.55
CA ILE A 77 8.81 4.08 -9.36
C ILE A 77 9.24 2.76 -8.71
N MET A 78 8.35 1.76 -8.65
CA MET A 78 8.66 0.43 -8.12
C MET A 78 9.75 -0.28 -8.93
N VAL A 79 9.78 -0.13 -10.25
CA VAL A 79 10.86 -0.68 -11.09
C VAL A 79 12.20 -0.06 -10.72
N LYS A 80 12.27 1.28 -10.61
CA LYS A 80 13.49 1.97 -10.17
C LYS A 80 13.95 1.46 -8.79
N PHE A 81 13.01 1.28 -7.87
CA PHE A 81 13.31 0.72 -6.56
C PHE A 81 13.86 -0.70 -6.64
N GLN A 82 13.29 -1.58 -7.48
CA GLN A 82 13.84 -2.93 -7.71
C GLN A 82 15.27 -2.87 -8.28
N GLU A 83 15.51 -2.03 -9.28
CA GLU A 83 16.84 -1.86 -9.89
C GLU A 83 17.86 -1.39 -8.84
N THR A 84 17.50 -0.40 -8.04
CA THR A 84 18.33 0.09 -6.93
C THR A 84 18.59 -1.01 -5.90
N LEU A 85 17.58 -1.78 -5.50
CA LEU A 85 17.75 -2.88 -4.53
C LEU A 85 18.65 -4.00 -5.03
N HIS A 86 18.56 -4.39 -6.31
CA HIS A 86 19.27 -5.55 -6.83
C HIS A 86 20.60 -5.19 -7.51
N SER A 87 20.89 -3.90 -7.70
CA SER A 87 22.20 -3.46 -8.16
C SER A 87 23.27 -3.73 -7.10
N GLU A 88 24.28 -4.54 -7.44
CA GLU A 88 25.32 -5.02 -6.51
C GLU A 88 26.12 -3.89 -5.82
N GLY A 89 26.09 -2.66 -6.36
CA GLY A 89 26.77 -1.49 -5.82
C GLY A 89 25.92 -0.62 -4.86
N SER A 90 24.59 -0.57 -5.04
CA SER A 90 23.76 0.42 -4.31
C SER A 90 23.45 0.04 -2.87
N LEU A 91 23.55 -1.23 -2.48
CA LEU A 91 23.34 -1.68 -1.09
C LEU A 91 24.64 -1.72 -0.26
N ARG A 92 25.81 -1.66 -0.90
CA ARG A 92 27.12 -1.81 -0.22
C ARG A 92 27.92 -0.50 -0.08
N GLY A 93 27.39 0.64 -0.52
CA GLY A 93 28.07 1.93 -0.40
C GLY A 93 29.36 2.05 -1.22
N SER A 94 29.60 1.15 -2.18
CA SER A 94 30.75 1.26 -3.08
C SER A 94 30.39 2.18 -4.24
N ALA A 95 30.98 3.38 -4.24
CA ALA A 95 30.85 4.39 -5.30
C ALA A 95 31.60 4.02 -6.60
N SER A 96 31.88 2.74 -6.86
CA SER A 96 32.55 2.31 -8.10
C SER A 96 31.60 1.50 -8.97
N ASN A 97 30.74 2.22 -9.70
CA ASN A 97 30.25 1.95 -11.06
C ASN A 97 29.01 2.82 -11.27
N ALA A 98 29.23 4.13 -11.27
CA ALA A 98 28.23 5.12 -11.63
C ALA A 98 28.09 5.17 -13.16
N GLU A 99 27.40 4.19 -13.73
CA GLU A 99 26.76 4.34 -15.02
C GLU A 99 25.25 4.14 -14.82
N ALA A 100 24.54 5.26 -14.68
CA ALA A 100 23.10 5.44 -14.80
C ALA A 100 22.14 4.76 -13.79
N GLY A 101 22.59 4.39 -12.58
CA GLY A 101 21.69 3.91 -11.52
C GLY A 101 21.03 5.04 -10.69
N CYS A 102 19.72 4.93 -10.43
CA CYS A 102 19.01 5.82 -9.51
C CYS A 102 19.49 5.56 -8.06
N SER A 103 19.88 6.60 -7.32
CA SER A 103 20.32 6.46 -5.92
C SER A 103 19.13 6.15 -5.01
N ILE A 104 19.29 5.20 -4.07
CA ILE A 104 18.27 4.88 -3.06
C ILE A 104 17.83 6.10 -2.26
N ASP A 105 18.75 7.05 -2.03
CA ASP A 105 18.50 8.31 -1.31
C ASP A 105 17.51 9.22 -2.06
N SER A 106 17.34 9.03 -3.38
CA SER A 106 16.45 9.87 -4.20
C SER A 106 15.00 9.37 -4.26
N LEU A 107 14.76 8.09 -3.95
CA LEU A 107 13.44 7.47 -4.02
C LEU A 107 12.43 8.03 -3.00
N PRO A 108 12.80 8.33 -1.73
CA PRO A 108 11.88 8.99 -0.80
C PRO A 108 11.36 10.33 -1.34
N HIS A 109 12.22 11.12 -2.00
CA HIS A 109 11.82 12.39 -2.59
C HIS A 109 10.88 12.23 -3.79
N GLU A 110 11.08 11.19 -4.61
CA GLU A 110 10.19 10.89 -5.73
C GLU A 110 8.79 10.46 -5.23
N LEU A 111 8.74 9.60 -4.21
CA LEU A 111 7.47 9.19 -3.59
C LEU A 111 6.77 10.34 -2.87
N GLN A 112 7.51 11.17 -2.14
CA GLN A 112 6.95 12.34 -1.49
C GLN A 112 6.33 13.32 -2.50
N ARG A 113 7.02 13.58 -3.61
CA ARG A 113 6.49 14.41 -4.70
C ARG A 113 5.22 13.82 -5.29
N TRP A 114 5.17 12.49 -5.45
CA TRP A 114 3.96 11.82 -5.93
C TRP A 114 2.80 11.97 -4.92
N LEU A 115 3.07 11.81 -3.61
CA LEU A 115 2.07 11.98 -2.55
C LEU A 115 1.51 13.40 -2.44
N GLU A 116 2.31 14.41 -2.76
CA GLU A 116 1.90 15.82 -2.80
C GLU A 116 0.98 16.14 -3.98
N GLN A 117 1.19 15.45 -5.12
CA GLN A 117 0.37 15.62 -6.32
C GLN A 117 -0.93 14.81 -6.25
N TRP A 118 -0.93 13.70 -5.49
CA TRP A 118 -2.10 12.84 -5.34
C TRP A 118 -3.03 13.32 -4.21
N PRO A 119 -4.37 13.23 -4.37
CA PRO A 119 -5.30 13.63 -3.32
C PRO A 119 -5.05 12.93 -1.97
N SER A 120 -4.96 13.72 -0.90
CA SER A 120 -4.86 13.21 0.48
C SER A 120 -6.20 12.67 0.98
N ALA A 121 -6.18 11.87 2.07
CA ALA A 121 -7.41 11.43 2.73
C ALA A 121 -8.30 12.63 3.13
N SER A 122 -7.70 13.70 3.64
CA SER A 122 -8.42 14.93 4.00
C SER A 122 -9.03 15.66 2.80
N THR A 123 -8.37 15.61 1.64
CA THR A 123 -8.89 16.18 0.38
C THR A 123 -10.07 15.36 -0.12
N ILE A 124 -9.93 14.03 -0.18
CA ILE A 124 -10.98 13.11 -0.62
C ILE A 124 -12.20 13.19 0.31
N LYS A 125 -12.01 13.34 1.63
CA LYS A 125 -13.09 13.47 2.61
C LYS A 125 -13.97 14.72 2.37
N LYS A 126 -13.43 15.78 1.76
CA LYS A 126 -14.18 17.01 1.44
C LYS A 126 -15.03 16.85 0.18
N GLU A 127 -14.80 15.81 -0.62
CA GLU A 127 -15.63 15.52 -1.78
C GLU A 127 -17.03 15.08 -1.32
N LYS A 128 -18.07 15.50 -2.05
CA LYS A 128 -19.45 15.08 -1.76
C LYS A 128 -19.62 13.55 -1.84
N GLU A 129 -18.78 12.89 -2.63
CA GLU A 129 -18.82 11.46 -2.90
C GLU A 129 -17.40 10.88 -2.76
N ILE A 130 -17.13 10.23 -1.64
CA ILE A 130 -15.81 9.63 -1.36
C ILE A 130 -15.60 8.41 -2.25
N MET A 131 -14.60 8.43 -3.14
CA MET A 131 -14.28 7.32 -4.03
C MET A 131 -13.11 6.47 -3.46
N PRO A 132 -13.35 5.24 -2.99
CA PRO A 132 -12.35 4.46 -2.25
C PRO A 132 -11.18 4.02 -3.14
N GLN A 133 -11.39 3.93 -4.44
CA GLN A 133 -10.36 3.61 -5.43
C GLN A 133 -9.28 4.68 -5.48
N LEU A 134 -9.58 5.95 -5.14
CA LEU A 134 -8.58 7.01 -5.05
C LEU A 134 -7.63 6.81 -3.87
N LEU A 135 -8.07 6.11 -2.82
CA LEU A 135 -7.26 5.78 -1.65
C LEU A 135 -6.26 4.66 -1.96
N VAL A 136 -6.58 3.76 -2.90
CA VAL A 136 -5.73 2.59 -3.20
C VAL A 136 -4.32 2.99 -3.67
N PRO A 137 -4.14 3.88 -4.69
CA PRO A 137 -2.81 4.35 -5.07
C PRO A 137 -2.06 5.04 -3.93
N ARG A 138 -2.74 5.86 -3.13
CA ARG A 138 -2.12 6.54 -1.98
C ARG A 138 -1.62 5.53 -0.96
N ILE A 139 -2.46 4.57 -0.56
CA ILE A 139 -2.10 3.50 0.37
C ILE A 139 -0.89 2.71 -0.15
N GLN A 140 -0.85 2.37 -1.44
CA GLN A 140 0.30 1.67 -2.03
C GLN A 140 1.59 2.53 -2.06
N CYS A 141 1.47 3.83 -2.31
CA CYS A 141 2.61 4.74 -2.26
C CYS A 141 3.16 4.88 -0.83
N LEU A 142 2.27 5.04 0.15
CA LEU A 142 2.62 5.11 1.57
C LEU A 142 3.31 3.81 2.04
N ASP A 143 2.77 2.67 1.62
CA ASP A 143 3.34 1.34 1.88
C ASP A 143 4.80 1.24 1.43
N LEU A 144 5.04 1.60 0.17
CA LEU A 144 6.35 1.62 -0.46
C LEU A 144 7.29 2.63 0.19
N SER A 145 6.79 3.84 0.50
CA SER A 145 7.56 4.90 1.16
C SER A 145 8.06 4.46 2.53
N MET A 146 7.17 3.90 3.35
CA MET A 146 7.53 3.34 4.66
C MET A 146 8.58 2.22 4.54
N ALA A 147 8.47 1.34 3.54
CA ALA A 147 9.44 0.26 3.32
C ALA A 147 10.82 0.80 2.93
N ILE A 148 10.89 1.85 2.10
CA ILE A 148 12.17 2.50 1.74
C ILE A 148 12.76 3.21 2.96
N LEU A 149 11.94 3.94 3.72
CA LEU A 149 12.39 4.64 4.92
C LEU A 149 12.99 3.68 5.94
N GLU A 150 12.39 2.50 6.15
CA GLU A 150 12.95 1.46 7.01
C GLU A 150 14.34 1.00 6.56
N LEU A 151 14.49 0.69 5.27
CA LEU A 151 15.78 0.31 4.70
C LEU A 151 16.84 1.40 4.86
N LEU A 152 16.44 2.68 4.81
CA LEU A 152 17.35 3.81 5.02
C LEU A 152 17.67 4.01 6.51
N ILE A 153 16.70 3.83 7.41
CA ILE A 153 16.91 3.89 8.86
C ILE A 153 17.89 2.81 9.31
N GLU A 154 17.72 1.57 8.82
CA GLU A 154 18.63 0.45 9.11
C GLU A 154 20.07 0.70 8.65
N ARG A 155 20.25 1.58 7.66
CA ARG A 155 21.53 1.90 7.04
C ARG A 155 22.08 3.26 7.43
N ASP A 156 21.44 3.96 8.36
CA ASP A 156 21.81 5.34 8.65
C ASP A 156 23.21 5.43 9.25
N GLN A 157 24.16 5.83 8.41
CA GLN A 157 25.53 6.18 8.79
C GLN A 157 25.68 7.69 9.04
N LYS A 158 24.67 8.49 8.64
CA LYS A 158 24.73 9.96 8.61
C LYS A 158 24.04 10.62 9.80
N GLY A 159 23.43 9.84 10.70
CA GLY A 159 22.70 10.35 11.86
C GLY A 159 21.34 10.97 11.51
N LEU A 160 20.76 10.62 10.35
CA LEU A 160 19.45 11.08 9.89
C LEU A 160 18.29 10.18 10.36
N ALA A 161 18.57 9.09 11.09
CA ALA A 161 17.59 8.09 11.49
C ALA A 161 16.38 8.72 12.18
N GLN A 162 16.58 9.72 13.04
CA GLN A 162 15.49 10.39 13.73
C GLN A 162 14.55 11.15 12.77
N GLN A 163 15.09 11.83 11.75
CA GLN A 163 14.29 12.54 10.74
C GLN A 163 13.56 11.57 9.82
N LEU A 164 14.22 10.48 9.43
CA LEU A 164 13.63 9.42 8.62
C LEU A 164 12.51 8.72 9.40
N GLN A 165 12.70 8.49 10.70
CA GLN A 165 11.70 7.91 11.58
C GLN A 165 10.49 8.85 11.75
N GLN A 166 10.71 10.16 11.95
CA GLN A 166 9.63 11.15 11.96
C GLN A 166 8.83 11.14 10.65
N THR A 167 9.53 11.07 9.51
CA THR A 167 8.88 10.95 8.20
C THR A 167 8.06 9.67 8.11
N TRP A 168 8.62 8.54 8.56
CA TRP A 168 7.91 7.27 8.59
C TRP A 168 6.63 7.36 9.42
N HIS A 169 6.66 8.00 10.60
CA HIS A 169 5.48 8.20 11.44
C HIS A 169 4.40 9.04 10.73
N MET A 170 4.79 10.11 10.03
CA MET A 170 3.83 10.92 9.26
C MET A 170 3.17 10.10 8.15
N GLN A 171 3.93 9.24 7.44
CA GLN A 171 3.36 8.36 6.41
C GLN A 171 2.43 7.30 7.02
N ALA A 172 2.79 6.75 8.18
CA ALA A 172 1.98 5.81 8.93
C ALA A 172 0.64 6.43 9.36
N GLU A 173 0.66 7.66 9.88
CA GLU A 173 -0.54 8.40 10.26
C GLU A 173 -1.47 8.62 9.06
N ASP A 174 -0.93 9.06 7.92
CA ASP A 174 -1.71 9.28 6.70
C ASP A 174 -2.30 7.97 6.15
N MET A 175 -1.57 6.85 6.24
CA MET A 175 -2.12 5.54 5.89
C MET A 175 -3.30 5.19 6.80
N ALA A 176 -3.19 5.45 8.10
CA ALA A 176 -4.28 5.20 9.04
C ALA A 176 -5.52 6.03 8.70
N GLN A 177 -5.33 7.31 8.33
CA GLN A 177 -6.41 8.18 7.87
C GLN A 177 -7.07 7.65 6.59
N CYS A 178 -6.28 7.16 5.63
CA CYS A 178 -6.80 6.54 4.41
C CYS A 178 -7.65 5.29 4.72
N LEU A 179 -7.16 4.39 5.56
CA LEU A 179 -7.86 3.16 5.95
C LEU A 179 -9.14 3.47 6.73
N ALA A 180 -9.09 4.39 7.68
CA ALA A 180 -10.25 4.83 8.45
C ALA A 180 -11.31 5.50 7.55
N LEU A 181 -10.89 6.30 6.57
CA LEU A 181 -11.79 6.92 5.59
C LEU A 181 -12.45 5.86 4.70
N HIS A 182 -11.69 4.88 4.22
CA HIS A 182 -12.23 3.76 3.45
C HIS A 182 -13.27 2.98 4.28
N ARG A 183 -12.92 2.62 5.52
CA ARG A 183 -13.80 1.86 6.42
C ARG A 183 -15.07 2.63 6.78
N SER A 184 -14.98 3.92 7.07
CA SER A 184 -16.16 4.73 7.39
C SER A 184 -17.09 4.94 6.19
N SER A 185 -16.55 4.95 4.97
CA SER A 185 -17.33 5.18 3.75
C SER A 185 -17.99 3.90 3.20
N TYR A 186 -17.29 2.76 3.26
CA TYR A 186 -17.71 1.50 2.63
C TYR A 186 -17.71 0.29 3.56
N GLY A 187 -17.17 0.41 4.77
CA GLY A 187 -17.00 -0.73 5.66
C GLY A 187 -15.96 -1.74 5.17
N LEU A 188 -15.79 -2.79 5.97
CA LEU A 188 -14.75 -3.80 5.76
C LEU A 188 -15.14 -4.89 4.75
N LYS A 189 -16.44 -4.98 4.37
CA LYS A 189 -16.91 -5.95 3.37
C LYS A 189 -16.45 -5.60 1.96
N HIS A 190 -16.13 -4.34 1.71
CA HIS A 190 -15.79 -3.81 0.38
C HIS A 190 -14.29 -3.59 0.18
N ILE A 191 -13.43 -4.16 1.05
CA ILE A 191 -11.98 -4.04 0.91
C ILE A 191 -11.53 -4.66 -0.44
N PRO A 192 -10.78 -3.90 -1.26
CA PRO A 192 -10.16 -4.45 -2.47
C PRO A 192 -9.12 -5.51 -2.10
N GLY A 193 -9.18 -6.68 -2.76
CA GLY A 193 -8.18 -7.74 -2.54
C GLY A 193 -6.74 -7.31 -2.85
N GLN A 194 -6.57 -6.29 -3.71
CA GLN A 194 -5.26 -5.69 -4.03
C GLN A 194 -4.58 -5.02 -2.83
N LEU A 195 -5.32 -4.67 -1.78
CA LEU A 195 -4.75 -4.15 -0.54
C LEU A 195 -4.27 -5.26 0.40
N GLY A 196 -4.48 -6.54 0.07
CA GLY A 196 -4.16 -7.67 0.93
C GLY A 196 -2.70 -7.68 1.38
N ASP A 197 -1.79 -7.69 0.42
CA ASP A 197 -0.35 -7.74 0.70
C ASP A 197 0.15 -6.48 1.42
N VAL A 198 -0.39 -5.31 1.05
CA VAL A 198 -0.07 -4.01 1.68
C VAL A 198 -0.50 -3.97 3.14
N VAL A 199 -1.75 -4.37 3.43
CA VAL A 199 -2.26 -4.38 4.81
C VAL A 199 -1.43 -5.31 5.69
N ILE A 200 -1.07 -6.49 5.17
CA ILE A 200 -0.27 -7.47 5.91
C ILE A 200 1.16 -6.97 6.11
N SER A 201 1.80 -6.45 5.07
CA SER A 201 3.19 -5.98 5.14
C SER A 201 3.33 -4.78 6.06
N ALA A 202 2.39 -3.82 6.01
CA ALA A 202 2.35 -2.68 6.91
C ALA A 202 2.08 -3.10 8.35
N ALA A 203 1.19 -4.06 8.59
CA ALA A 203 0.90 -4.54 9.94
C ALA A 203 2.15 -5.17 10.59
N LEU A 204 2.87 -6.02 9.85
CA LEU A 204 4.11 -6.61 10.32
C LEU A 204 5.17 -5.54 10.65
N ARG A 205 5.33 -4.54 9.78
CA ARG A 205 6.28 -3.45 10.01
C ARG A 205 5.97 -2.64 11.26
N VAL A 206 4.72 -2.26 11.46
CA VAL A 206 4.31 -1.52 12.68
C VAL A 206 4.56 -2.36 13.94
N VAL A 207 4.34 -3.68 13.90
CA VAL A 207 4.67 -4.59 15.02
C VAL A 207 6.17 -4.62 15.30
N PHE A 208 7.00 -4.77 14.27
CA PHE A 208 8.46 -4.87 14.45
C PHE A 208 9.11 -3.56 14.88
N GLN A 209 8.53 -2.42 14.50
CA GLN A 209 9.00 -1.10 14.93
C GLN A 209 8.71 -0.83 16.43
N GLN A 210 7.93 -1.68 17.12
CA GLN A 210 7.63 -1.62 18.56
C GLN A 210 7.28 -0.21 19.07
N GLN A 211 6.49 0.55 18.31
CA GLN A 211 6.29 1.96 18.60
C GLN A 211 5.18 2.19 19.62
N ASP A 212 5.51 2.94 20.67
CA ASP A 212 4.58 3.29 21.73
C ASP A 212 3.67 4.49 21.39
N SER A 213 3.83 5.08 20.19
CA SER A 213 3.02 6.23 19.78
C SER A 213 1.56 5.84 19.55
N ASP A 214 0.65 6.75 19.90
CA ASP A 214 -0.78 6.55 19.73
C ASP A 214 -1.16 6.42 18.24
N GLU A 215 -0.43 7.10 17.36
CA GLU A 215 -0.62 7.05 15.90
C GLU A 215 -0.25 5.67 15.34
N ALA A 216 0.87 5.10 15.78
CA ALA A 216 1.29 3.76 15.37
C ALA A 216 0.31 2.70 15.88
N LYS A 217 -0.16 2.82 17.12
CA LYS A 217 -1.22 1.96 17.70
C LYS A 217 -2.54 2.09 16.93
N HIS A 218 -2.91 3.31 16.53
CA HIS A 218 -4.11 3.56 15.73
C HIS A 218 -3.99 2.95 14.32
N LEU A 219 -2.87 3.18 13.62
CA LEU A 219 -2.60 2.54 12.33
C LEU A 219 -2.67 1.02 12.46
N PHE A 220 -1.98 0.45 13.46
CA PHE A 220 -1.94 -0.99 13.66
C PHE A 220 -3.33 -1.58 13.89
N THR A 221 -4.17 -0.88 14.64
CA THR A 221 -5.56 -1.29 14.88
C THR A 221 -6.37 -1.29 13.59
N GLU A 222 -6.26 -0.25 12.76
CA GLU A 222 -6.93 -0.22 11.44
C GLU A 222 -6.40 -1.33 10.53
N LEU A 223 -5.09 -1.55 10.47
CA LEU A 223 -4.49 -2.63 9.68
C LEU A 223 -5.00 -4.02 10.13
N CYS A 224 -5.12 -4.25 11.43
CA CYS A 224 -5.67 -5.50 11.96
C CYS A 224 -7.16 -5.67 11.61
N ARG A 225 -7.98 -4.61 11.67
CA ARG A 225 -9.38 -4.65 11.22
C ARG A 225 -9.49 -5.05 9.75
N PHE A 226 -8.68 -4.44 8.90
CA PHE A 226 -8.65 -4.77 7.46
C PHE A 226 -8.14 -6.20 7.24
N GLY A 227 -7.08 -6.59 7.94
CA GLY A 227 -6.45 -7.90 7.81
C GLY A 227 -7.37 -9.05 8.24
N VAL A 228 -8.10 -8.89 9.35
CA VAL A 228 -9.12 -9.85 9.80
C VAL A 228 -10.26 -9.97 8.77
N ALA A 229 -10.74 -8.85 8.23
CA ALA A 229 -11.76 -8.87 7.19
C ALA A 229 -11.27 -9.53 5.88
N LEU A 230 -9.99 -9.35 5.53
CA LEU A 230 -9.36 -10.04 4.40
C LEU A 230 -9.15 -11.53 4.69
N ALA A 231 -8.79 -11.90 5.91
CA ALA A 231 -8.61 -13.29 6.34
C ALA A 231 -9.89 -14.13 6.16
N GLN A 232 -11.07 -13.52 6.32
CA GLN A 232 -12.36 -14.17 6.05
C GLN A 232 -12.55 -14.57 4.58
N ARG A 233 -11.80 -13.96 3.65
CA ARG A 233 -11.95 -14.13 2.19
C ARG A 233 -10.73 -14.79 1.54
N PHE A 234 -9.56 -14.67 2.17
CA PHE A 234 -8.28 -15.07 1.61
C PHE A 234 -7.44 -15.86 2.63
N ARG A 235 -7.21 -17.14 2.33
CA ARG A 235 -6.39 -18.03 3.18
C ARG A 235 -5.00 -17.48 3.53
N PRO A 236 -4.24 -16.86 2.60
CA PRO A 236 -2.94 -16.27 2.94
C PRO A 236 -3.03 -15.17 4.00
N ALA A 237 -4.10 -14.35 3.96
CA ALA A 237 -4.34 -13.32 4.96
C ALA A 237 -4.64 -13.92 6.34
N SER A 238 -5.40 -15.01 6.40
CA SER A 238 -5.65 -15.74 7.65
C SER A 238 -4.36 -16.24 8.30
N GLN A 239 -3.45 -16.83 7.51
CA GLN A 239 -2.16 -17.29 8.02
C GLN A 239 -1.28 -16.14 8.51
N ALA A 240 -1.29 -15.02 7.79
CA ALA A 240 -0.52 -13.84 8.17
C ALA A 240 -1.04 -13.19 9.46
N ILE A 241 -2.36 -13.07 9.63
CA ILE A 241 -2.94 -12.53 10.86
C ILE A 241 -2.68 -13.44 12.06
N HIS A 242 -2.74 -14.76 11.88
CA HIS A 242 -2.39 -15.67 12.97
C HIS A 242 -0.93 -15.47 13.43
N LYS A 243 0.01 -15.25 12.50
CA LYS A 243 1.40 -14.90 12.84
C LYS A 243 1.49 -13.57 13.60
N ILE A 244 0.74 -12.55 13.17
CA ILE A 244 0.68 -11.26 13.87
C ILE A 244 0.13 -11.42 15.28
N LEU A 245 -0.92 -12.22 15.49
CA LEU A 245 -1.48 -12.51 16.80
C LEU A 245 -0.44 -13.18 17.72
N VAL A 246 0.31 -14.16 17.22
CA VAL A 246 1.40 -14.80 17.98
C VAL A 246 2.49 -13.78 18.35
N LEU A 247 2.89 -12.90 17.43
CA LEU A 247 3.88 -11.85 17.70
C LEU A 247 3.39 -10.85 18.75
N VAL A 248 2.13 -10.42 18.66
CA VAL A 248 1.48 -9.50 19.61
C VAL A 248 1.45 -10.11 21.01
N ASN A 249 1.02 -11.38 21.13
CA ASN A 249 0.93 -12.09 22.41
C ASN A 249 2.31 -12.38 23.04
N GLY A 250 3.35 -12.55 22.21
CA GLY A 250 4.73 -12.74 22.66
C GLY A 250 5.49 -11.45 22.95
N SER A 251 4.93 -10.29 22.62
CA SER A 251 5.59 -8.99 22.84
C SER A 251 5.33 -8.45 24.25
N ALA A 252 6.28 -7.67 24.78
CA ALA A 252 6.11 -6.93 26.03
C ALA A 252 5.33 -5.62 25.86
N THR A 253 4.96 -5.24 24.63
CA THR A 253 4.33 -3.95 24.30
C THR A 253 2.85 -3.96 24.67
N ALA A 254 2.38 -2.88 25.30
CA ALA A 254 0.97 -2.71 25.62
C ALA A 254 0.17 -2.31 24.37
N PHE A 255 -0.53 -3.27 23.76
CA PHE A 255 -1.46 -3.01 22.67
C PHE A 255 -2.85 -2.60 23.19
N PRO A 256 -3.62 -1.82 22.40
CA PRO A 256 -4.99 -1.45 22.77
C PRO A 256 -5.86 -2.69 23.06
N GLY A 257 -6.70 -2.63 24.10
CA GLY A 257 -7.56 -3.75 24.49
C GLY A 257 -8.47 -4.24 23.35
N GLU A 258 -9.01 -3.31 22.57
CA GLU A 258 -9.85 -3.59 21.39
C GLU A 258 -9.13 -4.46 20.34
N LEU A 259 -7.80 -4.40 20.28
CA LEU A 259 -7.02 -5.18 19.33
C LEU A 259 -7.14 -6.69 19.58
N LYS A 260 -7.18 -7.09 20.86
CA LYS A 260 -7.35 -8.51 21.22
C LYS A 260 -8.72 -9.02 20.80
N ASP A 261 -9.76 -8.20 20.92
CA ASP A 261 -11.11 -8.53 20.47
C ASP A 261 -11.17 -8.64 18.94
N ILE A 262 -10.51 -7.73 18.22
CA ILE A 262 -10.42 -7.76 16.75
C ILE A 262 -9.73 -9.04 16.26
N LEU A 263 -8.60 -9.41 16.87
CA LEU A 263 -7.79 -10.55 16.44
C LEU A 263 -8.38 -11.91 16.86
N SER A 264 -9.02 -11.99 18.04
CA SER A 264 -9.69 -13.22 18.53
C SER A 264 -10.98 -13.56 17.78
N GLY A 265 -11.59 -12.58 17.10
CA GLY A 265 -12.73 -12.81 16.19
C GLY A 265 -12.46 -13.78 15.03
N LEU A 266 -11.21 -14.21 14.83
CA LEU A 266 -10.83 -15.26 13.88
C LEU A 266 -10.92 -16.69 14.44
N GLU A 267 -10.77 -16.88 15.75
CA GLU A 267 -10.73 -18.21 16.39
C GLU A 267 -12.13 -18.84 16.51
N THR A 268 -13.19 -18.04 16.40
CA THR A 268 -14.59 -18.47 16.59
C THR A 268 -15.25 -19.07 15.35
N ARG A 269 -14.48 -19.43 14.31
CA ARG A 269 -15.03 -19.92 13.03
C ARG A 269 -14.40 -21.19 12.46
N ASP A 270 -13.56 -21.88 13.24
CA ASP A 270 -13.06 -23.22 12.89
C ASP A 270 -14.05 -24.36 13.26
N GLU A 271 -15.34 -24.04 13.47
CA GLU A 271 -16.45 -25.02 13.60
C GLU A 271 -17.35 -25.05 12.35
#